data_AF-U5S3M1-F1
#
_entry.id   AF-U5S3M1-F1
#
_cell.length_a   1.000
_cell.length_b   1.000
_cell.length_c   1.000
_cell.angle_alpha   90.00
_cell.angle_beta   90.00
_cell.angle_gamma   90.00
#
_symmetry.space_group_name_H-M   'P 1'
#
loop_
_entity.id
_entity.type
_entity.pdbx_description
1 polymer ?
#
loop_
_entity_poly.entity_id
_entity_poly.type
_entity_poly.pdbx_seq_one_letter_code
_entity_poly.pdbx_strand_id
1 'polypeptide(L)'
;LYTPRYGEMIRYTNYLFTDMPLAPTQPISFGGYEFCKTCKRCAERCPSESISLDGERSWDTPSGGNRPGFKGWFMNWQSCIDFGSPGACGNCQATCPFNHPSDGL
;
A
#
# COMPACT_ATOMS: atom_id res chain seq x y z
N LEU A 1 -2.21 -3.95 0.68
CA LEU A 1 -2.45 -4.49 2.04
C LEU A 1 -1.10 -4.54 2.74
N TYR A 2 -1.04 -4.09 3.98
CA TYR A 2 0.11 -4.36 4.85
C TYR A 2 -0.38 -4.72 6.25
N THR A 3 0.37 -5.56 6.95
CA THR A 3 -0.05 -6.17 8.22
C THR A 3 0.86 -5.73 9.36
N PRO A 4 0.36 -5.70 10.61
CA PRO A 4 1.19 -5.38 11.77
C PRO A 4 2.41 -6.30 11.92
N ARG A 5 2.28 -7.57 11.53
CA ARG A 5 3.31 -8.59 11.76
C ARG A 5 4.39 -8.64 10.70
N TYR A 6 4.03 -8.42 9.43
CA TYR A 6 4.92 -8.64 8.29
C TYR A 6 5.05 -7.41 7.37
N GLY A 7 4.42 -6.29 7.73
CA GLY A 7 4.33 -5.12 6.86
C GLY A 7 3.72 -5.48 5.50
N GLU A 8 4.34 -4.98 4.44
CA GLU A 8 3.99 -5.21 3.04
C GLU A 8 4.63 -6.49 2.44
N MET A 9 5.44 -7.23 3.20
CA MET A 9 6.15 -8.43 2.71
C MET A 9 5.25 -9.68 2.60
N ILE A 10 3.99 -9.49 2.23
CA ILE A 10 3.02 -10.55 1.96
C ILE A 10 2.75 -10.54 0.46
N ARG A 11 3.05 -11.65 -0.22
CA ARG A 11 2.95 -11.73 -1.69
C ARG A 11 1.54 -11.88 -2.21
N TYR A 12 0.72 -12.69 -1.54
CA TYR A 12 -0.62 -13.01 -2.02
C TYR A 12 -1.62 -13.03 -0.87
N THR A 13 -2.79 -12.45 -1.11
CA THR A 13 -3.98 -12.70 -0.30
C THR A 13 -4.86 -13.63 -1.12
N ASN A 14 -4.95 -14.89 -0.71
CA ASN A 14 -5.79 -15.86 -1.38
C ASN A 14 -7.23 -15.65 -0.93
N TYR A 15 -8.11 -15.45 -1.90
CA TYR A 15 -9.55 -15.37 -1.68
C TYR A 15 -10.17 -16.67 -2.18
N LEU A 16 -10.90 -17.34 -1.30
CA LEU A 16 -11.72 -18.49 -1.66
C LEU A 16 -13.18 -18.10 -1.44
N PHE A 17 -13.97 -18.15 -2.50
CA PHE A 17 -15.41 -17.95 -2.41
C PHE A 17 -16.06 -19.29 -2.08
N THR A 18 -16.84 -19.30 -1.01
CA THR A 18 -17.55 -20.50 -0.54
C THR A 18 -18.88 -20.10 0.07
N ASP A 19 -19.85 -20.99 -0.04
CA ASP A 19 -21.15 -20.94 0.63
C ASP A 19 -21.11 -21.56 2.04
N MET A 20 -19.95 -22.08 2.46
CA MET A 20 -19.74 -22.57 3.83
C MET A 20 -20.04 -21.46 4.84
N PRO A 21 -20.85 -21.73 5.89
CA PRO A 21 -21.17 -20.73 6.90
C PRO A 21 -19.94 -20.45 7.77
N LEU A 22 -19.31 -19.30 7.54
CA LEU A 22 -18.14 -18.84 8.30
C LEU A 22 -18.47 -17.51 8.99
N ALA A 23 -18.03 -17.36 10.24
CA ALA A 23 -18.17 -16.10 10.97
C ALA A 23 -17.21 -15.05 10.38
N PRO A 24 -17.66 -13.82 10.07
CA PRO A 24 -16.79 -12.74 9.62
C PRO A 24 -15.78 -12.35 10.70
N THR A 25 -14.55 -12.03 10.29
CA THR A 25 -13.58 -11.39 11.18
C THR A 25 -13.77 -9.87 11.16
N GLN A 26 -13.41 -9.21 12.26
CA GLN A 26 -13.47 -7.76 12.35
C GLN A 26 -12.28 -7.13 11.60
N PRO A 27 -12.48 -5.95 10.97
CA PRO A 27 -11.37 -5.17 10.44
C PRO A 27 -10.44 -4.72 11.58
N ILE A 28 -9.16 -4.53 11.25
CA ILE A 28 -8.14 -4.06 12.19
C ILE A 28 -7.76 -2.60 11.92
N SER A 29 -7.46 -1.86 13.00
CA SER A 29 -6.78 -0.57 12.94
C SER A 29 -5.64 -0.59 13.95
N PHE A 30 -4.41 -0.37 13.46
CA PHE A 30 -3.20 -0.40 14.29
C PHE A 30 -2.42 0.92 14.20
N GLY A 31 -3.06 2.00 13.76
CA GLY A 31 -2.43 3.32 13.62
C GLY A 31 -1.60 3.51 12.35
N GLY A 32 -1.54 2.50 11.47
CA GLY A 32 -0.75 2.58 10.24
C GLY A 32 -1.16 3.75 9.32
N TYR A 33 -2.44 4.12 9.28
CA TYR A 33 -2.87 5.29 8.50
C TYR A 33 -2.25 6.58 9.02
N GLU A 34 -2.31 6.84 10.33
CA GLU A 34 -1.74 8.05 10.93
C GLU A 34 -0.22 8.10 10.74
N PHE A 35 0.44 6.95 10.83
CA PHE A 35 1.87 6.84 10.54
C PHE A 35 2.20 7.22 9.08
N CYS A 36 1.42 6.73 8.10
CA CYS A 36 1.65 7.01 6.68
C CYS A 36 1.47 8.50 6.34
N LYS A 37 0.65 9.27 7.07
CA LYS A 37 0.43 10.70 6.81
C LYS A 37 1.71 11.51 6.91
N THR A 38 2.64 11.11 7.79
CA THR A 38 3.89 11.83 8.04
C THR A 38 5.11 11.10 7.50
N CYS A 39 5.12 9.76 7.51
CA CYS A 39 6.30 8.98 7.14
C CYS A 39 6.75 9.22 5.69
N LYS A 40 5.85 9.04 4.71
CA LYS A 40 6.06 9.31 3.26
C LYS A 40 7.31 8.69 2.60
N ARG A 41 8.10 7.88 3.30
CA ARG A 41 9.39 7.30 2.84
C ARG A 41 9.28 6.55 1.51
N CYS A 42 8.17 5.86 1.27
CA CYS A 42 7.94 5.17 -0.01
C CYS A 42 7.73 6.15 -1.18
N ALA A 43 7.11 7.31 -0.94
CA ALA A 43 6.94 8.36 -1.94
C ALA A 43 8.26 9.08 -2.20
N GLU A 44 8.99 9.46 -1.15
CA GLU A 44 10.30 10.12 -1.25
C GLU A 44 11.34 9.30 -2.02
N ARG A 45 11.27 7.97 -1.91
CA ARG A 45 12.20 7.05 -2.57
C ARG A 45 11.64 6.47 -3.87
N CYS A 46 10.45 6.86 -4.30
CA CYS A 46 9.87 6.34 -5.54
C CYS A 46 10.65 6.91 -6.74
N PRO A 47 11.41 6.09 -7.49
CA PRO A 47 12.26 6.59 -8.58
C PRO A 47 11.45 7.09 -9.79
N SER A 48 10.19 6.70 -9.89
CA SER A 48 9.26 7.10 -10.94
C SER A 48 8.23 8.14 -10.48
N GLU A 49 8.39 8.67 -9.25
CA GLU A 49 7.51 9.67 -8.64
C GLU A 49 6.01 9.29 -8.72
N SER A 50 5.72 7.98 -8.70
CA SER A 50 4.37 7.46 -8.89
C SER A 50 3.48 7.66 -7.68
N ILE A 51 4.06 7.83 -6.49
CA ILE A 51 3.34 7.92 -5.22
C ILE A 51 3.33 9.38 -4.77
N SER A 52 2.15 9.90 -4.44
CA SER A 52 2.00 11.28 -3.96
C SER A 52 2.71 11.51 -2.62
N LEU A 53 3.29 12.70 -2.45
CA LEU A 53 3.77 13.21 -1.17
C LEU A 53 2.65 13.84 -0.33
N ASP A 54 1.40 13.83 -0.80
CA ASP A 54 0.26 14.26 0.00
C ASP A 54 0.04 13.30 1.18
N GLY A 55 -0.03 13.88 2.39
CA GLY A 55 -0.29 13.11 3.61
C GLY A 55 -1.77 12.72 3.76
N GLU A 56 -2.67 13.31 2.98
CA GLU A 56 -4.09 13.01 3.04
C GLU A 56 -4.52 12.06 1.92
N ARG A 57 -5.53 11.23 2.24
CA ARG A 57 -6.16 10.34 1.28
C ARG A 57 -7.21 11.10 0.48
N SER A 58 -7.34 10.77 -0.80
CA SER A 58 -8.33 11.36 -1.70
C SER A 58 -9.45 10.39 -2.06
N TRP A 59 -10.58 10.92 -2.52
CA TRP A 59 -11.62 10.17 -3.23
C TRP A 59 -11.36 10.12 -4.74
N ASP A 60 -10.54 11.05 -5.24
CA ASP A 60 -10.25 11.22 -6.67
C ASP A 60 -9.01 10.43 -7.08
N THR A 61 -9.08 9.79 -8.25
CA THR A 61 -7.99 9.01 -8.80
C THR A 61 -7.15 9.85 -9.77
N PRO A 62 -5.82 9.93 -9.62
CA PRO A 62 -4.95 10.78 -10.44
C PRO A 62 -4.66 10.22 -11.84
N SER A 63 -4.87 8.91 -12.04
CA SER A 63 -4.61 8.22 -13.31
C SER A 63 -5.52 7.01 -13.49
N GLY A 64 -5.56 6.50 -14.72
CA GLY A 64 -6.07 5.16 -15.01
C GLY A 64 -5.33 4.07 -14.22
N GLY A 65 -5.98 2.92 -14.04
CA GLY A 65 -5.47 1.79 -13.25
C GLY A 65 -5.84 1.82 -11.77
N ASN A 66 -6.30 2.97 -11.26
CA ASN A 66 -6.86 3.06 -9.91
C ASN A 66 -8.34 2.63 -9.90
N ARG A 67 -8.79 1.97 -8.82
CA ARG A 67 -10.20 1.67 -8.58
C ARG A 67 -10.85 2.81 -7.78
N PRO A 68 -11.85 3.53 -8.32
CA PRO A 68 -12.55 4.58 -7.58
C PRO A 68 -13.52 3.99 -6.53
N GLY A 69 -14.08 4.87 -5.68
CA GLY A 69 -15.14 4.51 -4.73
C GLY A 69 -14.69 4.26 -3.29
N PHE A 70 -13.43 4.56 -2.95
CA PHE A 70 -12.95 4.55 -1.57
C PHE A 70 -11.94 5.69 -1.35
N LYS A 71 -11.79 6.14 -0.10
CA LYS A 71 -10.80 7.15 0.28
C LYS A 71 -9.42 6.52 0.44
N GLY A 72 -8.52 6.76 -0.50
CA GLY A 72 -7.21 6.11 -0.58
C GLY A 72 -6.07 7.03 -0.97
N TRP A 73 -4.84 6.56 -0.78
CA TRP A 73 -3.67 7.12 -1.47
C TRP A 73 -3.56 6.41 -2.82
N PHE A 74 -4.03 7.08 -3.86
CA PHE A 74 -3.91 6.59 -5.22
C PHE A 74 -2.53 6.96 -5.78
N MET A 75 -2.07 6.18 -6.76
CA MET A 75 -0.77 6.37 -7.38
C MET A 75 -0.91 6.50 -8.90
N ASN A 76 0.07 7.12 -9.54
CA ASN A 76 0.20 7.08 -10.98
C ASN A 76 0.71 5.70 -11.41
N TRP A 77 -0.21 4.82 -11.77
CA TRP A 77 0.13 3.45 -12.18
C TRP A 77 0.93 3.40 -13.47
N GLN A 78 0.70 4.34 -14.39
CA GLN A 78 1.41 4.34 -15.67
C GLN A 78 2.92 4.54 -15.44
N SER A 79 3.32 5.59 -14.71
CA SER A 79 4.74 5.82 -14.43
C SER A 79 5.38 4.69 -13.61
N CYS A 80 4.59 4.03 -12.76
CA CYS A 80 5.05 2.90 -11.97
C CYS A 80 5.34 1.66 -12.84
N ILE A 81 4.43 1.36 -13.79
CA ILE A 81 4.57 0.26 -14.75
C ILE A 81 5.75 0.53 -15.69
N ASP A 82 5.86 1.75 -16.22
CA ASP A 82 6.94 2.14 -17.13
C ASP A 82 8.32 1.97 -16.49
N PHE A 83 8.42 2.15 -15.16
CA PHE A 83 9.66 1.94 -14.41
C PHE A 83 9.95 0.45 -14.10
N GLY A 84 8.96 -0.44 -14.22
CA GLY A 84 9.14 -1.88 -14.01
C GLY A 84 8.27 -2.51 -12.94
N SER A 85 7.22 -1.84 -12.47
CA SER A 85 6.18 -2.50 -11.66
C SER A 85 5.38 -3.52 -12.50
N PRO A 86 4.90 -4.63 -11.92
CA PRO A 86 5.13 -5.10 -10.54
C PRO A 86 6.36 -6.01 -10.41
N GLY A 87 7.04 -6.39 -11.50
CA GLY A 87 8.00 -7.50 -11.50
C GLY A 87 9.48 -7.14 -11.34
N ALA A 88 9.87 -5.91 -11.68
CA ALA A 88 11.26 -5.47 -11.71
C ALA A 88 11.58 -4.34 -10.70
N CYS A 89 10.56 -3.63 -10.23
CA CYS A 89 10.68 -2.68 -9.11
C CYS A 89 10.27 -3.36 -7.78
N GLY A 90 9.79 -2.58 -6.81
CA GLY A 90 9.52 -3.02 -5.43
C GLY A 90 10.14 -2.10 -4.37
N ASN A 91 10.69 -0.95 -4.77
CA ASN A 91 11.40 -0.07 -3.84
C ASN A 91 10.51 0.44 -2.69
N CYS A 92 9.24 0.74 -2.98
CA CYS A 92 8.27 1.13 -1.95
C CYS A 92 8.12 0.06 -0.85
N GLN A 93 8.06 -1.22 -1.24
CA GLN A 93 8.04 -2.33 -0.31
C GLN A 93 9.39 -2.44 0.41
N ALA A 94 10.51 -2.48 -0.33
CA ALA A 94 11.84 -2.62 0.26
C ALA A 94 12.18 -1.53 1.28
N THR A 95 11.65 -0.31 1.12
CA THR A 95 11.93 0.81 2.03
C THR A 95 10.91 1.03 3.14
N CYS A 96 9.77 0.33 3.13
CA CYS A 96 8.72 0.57 4.11
C CYS A 96 9.21 0.22 5.53
N PRO A 97 9.11 1.13 6.52
CA PRO A 97 9.55 0.84 7.90
C PRO A 97 8.85 -0.38 8.52
N PHE A 98 7.60 -0.65 8.14
CA PHE A 98 6.87 -1.83 8.63
C PHE A 98 7.45 -3.16 8.15
N ASN A 99 8.37 -3.15 7.18
CA ASN A 99 9.07 -4.35 6.71
C ASN A 99 10.38 -4.60 7.46
N HIS A 100 10.81 -3.65 8.28
CA HIS A 100 12.06 -3.68 9.03
C HIS A 100 11.71 -3.56 10.51
N PRO A 101 11.59 -4.68 11.25
CA PRO A 101 11.24 -4.65 12.67
C PRO A 101 12.17 -3.77 13.52
N SER A 102 13.42 -3.60 13.07
CA SER A 102 14.42 -2.71 13.67
C SER A 102 14.18 -1.21 13.43
N ASP A 103 13.42 -0.83 12.40
CA ASP A 103 13.12 0.58 12.08
C ASP A 103 11.92 1.10 12.90
N GLY A 104 11.28 0.22 13.69
CA GLY A 104 10.06 0.50 14.47
C GLY A 104 10.19 0.23 15.98
N LEU A 105 11.43 0.14 16.49
CA LEU A 105 11.76 0.19 17.92
C LEU A 105 12.63 1.42 18.22
#